data_AF-A0A497LSH6-F1
#
_entry.id   AF-A0A497LSH6-F1
#
_cell.length_a   1.000
_cell.length_b   1.000
_cell.length_c   1.000
_cell.angle_alpha   90.00
_cell.angle_beta   90.00
_cell.angle_gamma   90.00
#
_symmetry.space_group_name_H-M   'P 1'
#
loop_
_entity.id
_entity.type
_entity.pdbx_description
1 polymer ?
#
loop_
_entity_poly.entity_id
_entity_poly.type
_entity_poly.pdbx_seq_one_letter_code
_entity_poly.pdbx_strand_id
1 'polypeptide(L)'
;MHNIKVEFTYQWIPILKGEDEEYYFPERITSFMRSNYKQPAIYRWNVFRNNSEDEKLIYIGEAQELCPQRINGYLNPGPSQQTNRRTKEMFQDYLSKGLKIRLEMLQFNNIKIENFTLINSDLKDKHVRRFLEELMVIIYKQKGFQILNL
;
A
#
# COMPACT_ATOMS: atom_id res chain seq x y z
N MET A 1 -15.81 -26.18 17.02
CA MET A 1 -15.51 -25.50 15.74
C MET A 1 -15.93 -24.05 15.92
N HIS A 2 -15.03 -23.10 15.74
CA HIS A 2 -15.35 -21.67 15.81
C HIS A 2 -15.33 -21.13 14.38
N ASN A 3 -16.41 -20.45 13.99
CA ASN A 3 -16.49 -19.73 12.73
C ASN A 3 -16.11 -18.28 13.01
N ILE A 4 -15.26 -17.70 12.14
CA ILE A 4 -14.91 -16.28 12.20
C ILE A 4 -15.39 -15.61 10.93
N LYS A 5 -16.23 -14.58 11.07
CA LYS A 5 -16.72 -13.75 9.97
C LYS A 5 -16.05 -12.38 10.00
N VAL A 6 -15.50 -11.98 8.86
CA VAL A 6 -14.90 -10.65 8.65
C VAL A 6 -15.72 -9.91 7.61
N GLU A 7 -16.27 -8.76 7.97
CA GLU A 7 -17.08 -7.91 7.08
C GLU A 7 -16.55 -6.48 7.07
N PHE A 8 -16.27 -5.96 5.88
CA PHE A 8 -15.91 -4.56 5.71
C PHE A 8 -15.99 -4.11 4.26
N THR A 9 -16.26 -2.82 4.11
CA THR A 9 -16.14 -2.09 2.84
C THR A 9 -14.85 -1.29 2.88
N TYR A 10 -14.08 -1.39 1.81
CA TYR A 10 -12.83 -0.65 1.66
C TYR A 10 -12.72 -0.11 0.24
N GLN A 11 -11.85 0.89 0.10
CA GLN A 11 -11.38 1.37 -1.19
C GLN A 11 -9.90 1.69 -1.10
N TRP A 12 -9.23 1.64 -2.24
CA TRP A 12 -7.87 2.13 -2.36
C TRP A 12 -7.92 3.56 -2.88
N ILE A 13 -7.46 4.50 -2.06
CA ILE A 13 -7.41 5.92 -2.44
C ILE A 13 -5.99 6.26 -2.91
N PRO A 14 -5.82 6.96 -4.03
CA PRO A 14 -4.52 7.50 -4.44
C PRO A 14 -3.93 8.38 -3.34
N ILE A 15 -2.62 8.22 -3.11
CA ILE A 15 -1.86 9.21 -2.33
C ILE A 15 -1.61 10.42 -3.22
N LEU A 16 -1.86 11.61 -2.69
CA LEU A 16 -1.68 12.86 -3.40
C LEU A 16 -0.36 13.54 -3.01
N LYS A 17 0.32 14.16 -3.97
CA LYS A 17 1.51 14.99 -3.75
C LYS A 17 1.22 16.49 -3.70
N GLY A 18 0.00 16.89 -4.08
CA GLY A 18 -0.60 18.22 -3.93
C GLY A 18 -2.11 18.08 -3.71
N GLU A 19 -2.89 19.15 -3.86
CA GLU A 19 -4.35 19.12 -3.61
C GLU A 19 -5.11 18.15 -4.52
N ASP A 20 -4.76 18.10 -5.82
CA ASP A 20 -5.42 17.26 -6.82
C ASP A 20 -4.43 16.46 -7.68
N GLU A 21 -3.19 16.31 -7.20
CA GLU A 21 -2.14 15.65 -7.98
C GLU A 21 -1.75 14.33 -7.32
N GLU A 22 -2.01 13.20 -8.00
CA GLU A 22 -1.61 11.87 -7.55
C GLU A 22 -0.08 11.72 -7.53
N TYR A 23 0.43 10.97 -6.56
CA TYR A 23 1.84 10.62 -6.46
C TYR A 23 2.16 9.36 -7.27
N TYR A 24 3.23 9.45 -8.07
CA TYR A 24 3.80 8.32 -8.79
C TYR A 24 5.25 8.08 -8.38
N PHE A 25 5.66 6.82 -8.26
CA PHE A 25 7.08 6.51 -8.13
C PHE A 25 7.79 6.81 -9.46
N PRO A 26 9.00 7.44 -9.48
CA PRO A 26 9.91 7.71 -8.37
C PRO A 26 9.94 9.19 -7.94
N GLU A 27 8.80 9.88 -7.94
CA GLU A 27 8.75 11.30 -7.60
C GLU A 27 9.27 11.56 -6.18
N ARG A 28 9.69 12.81 -5.93
CA ARG A 28 10.17 13.19 -4.59
C ARG A 28 8.99 13.37 -3.65
N ILE A 29 9.18 12.96 -2.40
CA ILE A 29 8.20 13.21 -1.32
C ILE A 29 8.04 14.71 -1.08
N THR A 30 6.82 15.22 -1.23
CA THR A 30 6.50 16.65 -1.03
C THR A 30 6.22 16.99 0.43
N SER A 31 6.20 18.29 0.76
CA SER A 31 5.74 18.76 2.09
C SER A 31 4.28 18.39 2.35
N PHE A 32 3.43 18.50 1.33
CA PHE A 32 2.03 18.08 1.39
C PHE A 32 1.89 16.62 1.84
N MET A 33 2.67 15.71 1.23
CA MET A 33 2.64 14.29 1.61
C MET A 33 3.08 14.07 3.06
N ARG A 34 4.12 14.80 3.50
CA ARG A 34 4.65 14.68 4.88
C ARG A 34 3.64 15.14 5.92
N SER A 35 2.81 16.12 5.61
CA SER A 35 1.79 16.62 6.53
C SER A 35 0.55 15.73 6.56
N ASN A 36 0.14 15.19 5.41
CA ASN A 36 -1.14 14.47 5.29
C ASN A 36 -1.06 12.95 5.51
N TYR A 37 0.10 12.33 5.32
CA TYR A 37 0.24 10.86 5.37
C TYR A 37 1.27 10.37 6.39
N LYS A 38 1.51 11.17 7.44
CA LYS A 38 2.37 10.79 8.57
C LYS A 38 1.59 10.01 9.63
N GLN A 39 1.11 8.83 9.24
CA GLN A 39 0.31 7.96 10.10
C GLN A 39 0.50 6.48 9.74
N PRO A 40 0.09 5.55 10.64
CA PRO A 40 0.05 4.14 10.32
C PRO A 40 -0.94 3.85 9.19
N ALA A 41 -0.57 2.97 8.27
CA ALA A 41 -1.39 2.68 7.08
C ALA A 41 -1.14 1.29 6.52
N ILE A 42 -2.14 0.77 5.81
CA ILE A 42 -1.96 -0.26 4.79
C ILE A 42 -1.92 0.46 3.44
N TYR A 43 -0.94 0.15 2.62
CA TYR A 43 -0.76 0.79 1.32
C TYR A 43 -0.49 -0.26 0.25
N ARG A 44 -0.62 0.15 -1.00
CA ARG A 44 -0.15 -0.64 -2.13
C ARG A 44 0.53 0.22 -3.18
N TRP A 45 1.51 -0.36 -3.85
CA TRP A 45 1.97 0.13 -5.15
C TRP A 45 1.19 -0.61 -6.22
N ASN A 46 0.51 0.14 -7.09
CA ASN A 46 -0.20 -0.41 -8.23
C ASN A 46 0.58 -0.12 -9.51
N VAL A 47 0.98 -1.17 -10.22
CA VAL A 47 1.73 -1.07 -11.47
C VAL A 47 0.79 -1.33 -12.63
N PHE A 48 0.70 -0.38 -13.56
CA PHE A 48 -0.27 -0.42 -14.67
C PHE A 48 0.23 0.36 -15.89
N ARG A 49 -0.38 0.19 -17.05
CA ARG A 49 0.03 0.91 -18.27
C ARG A 49 -0.85 2.13 -18.53
N ASN A 50 -2.14 1.89 -18.74
CA ASN A 50 -3.14 2.88 -19.09
C ASN A 50 -4.24 2.96 -18.03
N ASN A 51 -4.69 1.81 -17.53
CA ASN A 51 -5.74 1.70 -16.54
C ASN A 51 -5.23 0.92 -15.33
N SER A 52 -5.55 1.35 -14.13
CA SER A 52 -5.13 0.72 -12.87
C SER A 52 -5.41 -0.78 -12.69
N GLU A 53 -6.18 -1.41 -13.58
CA GLU A 53 -6.47 -2.84 -13.54
C GLU A 53 -5.88 -3.65 -14.71
N ASP A 54 -5.12 -3.04 -15.63
CA ASP A 54 -4.67 -3.70 -16.85
C ASP A 54 -3.61 -4.79 -16.63
N GLU A 55 -2.55 -4.48 -15.87
CA GLU A 55 -1.45 -5.42 -15.62
C GLU A 55 -1.73 -6.32 -14.39
N LYS A 56 -2.64 -5.91 -13.49
CA LYS A 56 -2.94 -6.59 -12.22
C LYS A 56 -1.70 -6.91 -11.36
N LEU A 57 -0.71 -6.03 -11.39
CA LEU A 57 0.54 -6.14 -10.63
C LEU A 57 0.51 -5.21 -9.42
N ILE A 58 0.53 -5.75 -8.21
CA ILE A 58 0.49 -4.93 -6.99
C ILE A 58 1.52 -5.38 -5.94
N TYR A 59 2.08 -4.42 -5.23
CA TYR A 59 2.80 -4.65 -3.97
C TYR A 59 1.89 -4.20 -2.83
N ILE A 60 1.64 -5.00 -1.80
CA ILE A 60 0.86 -4.58 -0.63
C ILE A 60 1.79 -4.56 0.58
N GLY A 61 1.72 -3.51 1.40
CA GLY A 61 2.54 -3.39 2.60
C GLY A 61 1.86 -2.66 3.75
N GLU A 62 2.39 -2.84 4.96
CA GLU A 62 2.08 -2.02 6.13
C GLU A 62 3.19 -1.03 6.50
N ALA A 63 2.81 0.05 7.16
CA ALA A 63 3.75 0.99 7.77
C ALA A 63 3.19 1.55 9.07
N GLN A 64 4.05 1.75 10.07
CA GLN A 64 3.74 2.57 11.24
C GLN A 64 3.70 4.07 10.90
N GLU A 65 4.50 4.49 9.91
CA GLU A 65 4.48 5.83 9.34
C GLU A 65 4.69 5.71 7.83
N LEU A 66 3.64 5.96 7.05
CA LEU A 66 3.71 5.84 5.59
C LEU A 66 4.67 6.87 4.99
N CYS A 67 4.49 8.15 5.33
CA CYS A 67 5.31 9.25 4.84
C CYS A 67 5.96 10.04 5.99
N PRO A 68 7.26 10.37 5.92
CA PRO A 68 8.20 10.07 4.84
C PRO A 68 8.87 8.69 4.93
N GLN A 69 8.84 8.03 6.09
CA GLN A 69 9.73 6.90 6.39
C GLN A 69 9.62 5.75 5.39
N ARG A 70 8.41 5.21 5.17
CA ARG A 70 8.24 4.04 4.31
C ARG A 70 8.50 4.35 2.85
N ILE A 71 7.96 5.45 2.33
CA ILE A 71 8.15 5.85 0.93
C ILE A 71 9.63 6.14 0.65
N ASN A 72 10.33 6.83 1.55
CA ASN A 72 11.75 7.12 1.38
C ASN A 72 12.58 5.84 1.34
N GLY A 73 12.16 4.80 2.05
CA GLY A 73 12.79 3.48 1.99
C GLY A 73 12.84 2.90 0.57
N TYR A 74 11.83 3.15 -0.27
CA TYR A 74 11.82 2.73 -1.68
C TYR A 74 12.61 3.67 -2.58
N LEU A 75 12.57 4.98 -2.32
CA LEU A 75 13.28 5.97 -3.13
C LEU A 75 14.80 5.89 -2.91
N ASN A 76 15.21 5.79 -1.65
CA ASN A 76 16.60 5.88 -1.21
C ASN A 76 16.92 4.72 -0.24
N PRO A 77 16.86 3.46 -0.70
CA PRO A 77 17.12 2.31 0.16
C PRO A 77 18.55 2.33 0.69
N GLY A 78 18.69 2.14 2.00
CA GLY A 78 20.00 2.02 2.65
C GLY A 78 20.71 0.70 2.33
N PRO A 79 22.02 0.57 2.67
CA PRO A 79 22.82 -0.63 2.41
C PRO A 79 22.31 -1.92 3.08
N SER A 80 21.55 -1.81 4.17
CA SER A 80 20.92 -2.97 4.84
C SER A 80 19.52 -3.30 4.33
N GLN A 81 18.89 -2.44 3.54
CA GLN A 81 17.49 -2.57 3.11
C GLN A 81 17.35 -3.38 1.81
N GLN A 82 17.76 -4.66 1.84
CA GLN A 82 17.81 -5.52 0.66
C GLN A 82 16.48 -5.61 -0.09
N THR A 83 15.36 -5.76 0.63
CA THR A 83 14.01 -5.82 0.05
C THR A 83 13.68 -4.54 -0.72
N ASN A 84 13.93 -3.37 -0.12
CA ASN A 84 13.62 -2.11 -0.79
C ASN A 84 14.50 -1.87 -2.03
N ARG A 85 15.76 -2.33 -2.02
CA ARG A 85 16.61 -2.28 -3.22
C ARG A 85 16.05 -3.12 -4.36
N ARG A 86 15.72 -4.38 -4.07
CA ARG A 86 15.08 -5.29 -5.04
C ARG A 86 13.77 -4.69 -5.58
N THR A 87 12.93 -4.13 -4.70
CA THR A 87 11.69 -3.48 -5.12
C THR A 87 11.96 -2.26 -6.00
N LYS A 88 12.95 -1.43 -5.65
CA LYS A 88 13.35 -0.27 -6.44
C LYS A 88 13.83 -0.67 -7.84
N GLU A 89 14.70 -1.67 -7.94
CA GLU A 89 15.20 -2.20 -9.22
C GLU A 89 14.05 -2.72 -10.09
N MET A 90 13.15 -3.53 -9.51
CA MET A 90 11.95 -4.02 -10.18
C MET A 90 11.03 -2.88 -10.65
N PHE A 91 10.84 -1.85 -9.84
CA PHE A 91 10.05 -0.67 -10.23
C PHE A 91 10.72 0.10 -11.37
N GLN A 92 12.04 0.23 -11.37
CA GLN A 92 12.78 0.87 -12.46
C GLN A 92 12.64 0.08 -13.78
N ASP A 93 12.67 -1.26 -13.71
CA ASP A 93 12.39 -2.12 -14.87
C ASP A 93 10.96 -1.90 -15.41
N TYR A 94 9.94 -1.85 -14.56
CA TYR A 94 8.57 -1.53 -14.99
C TYR A 94 8.45 -0.15 -15.63
N LEU A 95 9.07 0.88 -15.06
CA LEU A 95 9.09 2.22 -15.65
C LEU A 95 9.76 2.21 -17.04
N SER A 96 10.85 1.45 -17.21
CA SER A 96 11.54 1.32 -18.51
C SER A 96 10.66 0.67 -19.60
N LYS A 97 9.66 -0.11 -19.19
CA LYS A 97 8.65 -0.74 -20.07
C LYS A 97 7.44 0.14 -20.34
N GLY A 98 7.49 1.41 -19.89
CA GLY A 98 6.42 2.40 -20.04
C GLY A 98 5.24 2.19 -19.10
N LEU A 99 5.42 1.46 -17.99
CA LEU A 99 4.41 1.31 -16.95
C LEU A 99 4.46 2.49 -15.98
N LYS A 100 3.34 2.76 -15.32
CA LYS A 100 3.16 3.71 -14.23
C LYS A 100 3.06 2.96 -12.90
N ILE A 101 3.52 3.59 -11.83
CA ILE A 101 3.50 3.00 -10.49
C ILE A 101 2.88 4.01 -9.52
N ARG A 102 1.60 3.82 -9.19
CA ARG A 102 0.85 4.70 -8.29
C ARG A 102 0.90 4.18 -6.86
N LEU A 103 1.03 5.09 -5.90
CA LEU A 103 0.86 4.78 -4.48
C LEU A 103 -0.59 4.96 -4.07
N GLU A 104 -1.16 3.98 -3.38
CA GLU A 104 -2.52 4.03 -2.87
C GLU A 104 -2.54 3.59 -1.41
N MET A 105 -3.48 4.14 -0.63
CA MET A 105 -3.71 3.79 0.76
C MET A 105 -5.07 3.13 0.93
N LEU A 106 -5.14 2.11 1.78
CA LEU A 106 -6.39 1.45 2.10
C LEU A 106 -7.22 2.39 2.99
N GLN A 107 -8.40 2.75 2.51
CA GLN A 107 -9.39 3.48 3.30
C GLN A 107 -10.56 2.56 3.61
N PHE A 108 -10.92 2.49 4.88
CA PHE A 108 -12.10 1.79 5.36
C PHE A 108 -12.74 2.59 6.49
N ASN A 109 -14.05 2.41 6.69
CA ASN A 109 -14.76 3.02 7.81
C ASN A 109 -14.61 2.13 9.05
N ASN A 110 -15.14 0.91 8.96
CA ASN A 110 -15.19 -0.06 10.04
C ASN A 110 -14.95 -1.46 9.47
N ILE A 111 -14.20 -2.29 10.21
CA ILE A 111 -14.05 -3.72 9.92
C ILE A 111 -14.65 -4.51 11.07
N LYS A 112 -15.75 -5.21 10.80
CA LYS A 112 -16.42 -6.05 11.79
C LYS A 112 -15.78 -7.42 11.80
N ILE A 113 -15.34 -7.85 12.97
CA ILE A 113 -14.84 -9.20 13.24
C ILE A 113 -15.62 -9.69 14.46
N GLU A 114 -16.60 -10.57 14.22
CA GLU A 114 -17.53 -11.01 15.27
C GLU A 114 -18.16 -9.83 16.04
N ASN A 115 -17.87 -9.74 17.34
CA ASN A 115 -18.44 -8.75 18.27
C ASN A 115 -17.56 -7.50 18.45
N PHE A 116 -16.44 -7.38 17.73
CA PHE A 116 -15.61 -6.19 17.79
C PHE A 116 -15.44 -5.55 16.41
N THR A 117 -15.13 -4.26 16.43
CA THR A 117 -14.97 -3.44 15.24
C THR A 117 -13.59 -2.82 15.25
N LEU A 118 -12.84 -2.99 14.16
CA LEU A 118 -11.60 -2.26 13.93
C LEU A 118 -11.90 -0.96 13.17
N ILE A 119 -11.27 0.12 13.61
CA ILE A 119 -11.30 1.46 13.01
C ILE A 119 -9.87 1.91 12.67
N ASN A 120 -9.74 3.02 11.94
CA ASN A 120 -8.42 3.51 11.51
C ASN A 120 -7.45 3.75 12.68
N SER A 121 -7.92 4.14 13.87
CA SER A 121 -7.03 4.32 15.02
C SER A 121 -6.38 3.03 15.52
N ASP A 122 -6.98 1.87 15.25
CA ASP A 122 -6.44 0.56 15.63
C ASP A 122 -5.23 0.17 14.78
N LEU A 123 -5.01 0.84 13.63
CA LEU A 123 -3.79 0.68 12.85
C LEU A 123 -2.53 1.11 13.61
N LYS A 124 -2.63 1.72 14.80
CA LYS A 124 -1.48 1.92 15.68
C LYS A 124 -0.89 0.58 16.16
N ASP A 125 -1.72 -0.45 16.28
CA ASP A 125 -1.28 -1.81 16.59
C ASP A 125 -0.67 -2.49 15.36
N LYS A 126 0.56 -2.98 15.50
CA LYS A 126 1.28 -3.71 14.46
C LYS A 126 0.59 -5.01 14.05
N HIS A 127 -0.07 -5.70 14.97
CA HIS A 127 -0.78 -6.94 14.69
C HIS A 127 -2.01 -6.70 13.84
N VAL A 128 -2.76 -5.63 14.12
CA VAL A 128 -3.89 -5.20 13.29
C VAL A 128 -3.42 -4.88 11.88
N ARG A 129 -2.31 -4.13 11.74
CA ARG A 129 -1.79 -3.81 10.41
C ARG A 129 -1.37 -5.04 9.61
N ARG A 130 -0.62 -5.96 10.23
CA ARG A 130 -0.21 -7.22 9.58
C ARG A 130 -1.40 -8.08 9.20
N PHE A 131 -2.41 -8.18 10.07
CA PHE A 131 -3.63 -8.90 9.75
C PHE A 131 -4.31 -8.33 8.49
N LEU A 132 -4.43 -7.00 8.38
CA LEU A 132 -5.06 -6.36 7.23
C LEU A 132 -4.21 -6.45 5.96
N GLU A 133 -2.88 -6.33 6.08
CA GLU A 133 -1.94 -6.58 4.97
C GLU A 133 -2.15 -7.98 4.38
N GLU A 134 -2.08 -9.02 5.21
CA GLU A 134 -2.25 -10.41 4.78
C GLU A 134 -3.64 -10.68 4.23
N LEU A 135 -4.68 -10.10 4.84
CA LEU A 135 -6.05 -10.19 4.32
C LEU A 135 -6.17 -9.58 2.91
N MET A 136 -5.56 -8.42 2.68
CA MET A 136 -5.53 -7.80 1.36
C MET A 136 -4.75 -8.64 0.35
N VAL A 137 -3.60 -9.19 0.74
CA VAL A 137 -2.82 -10.11 -0.09
C VAL A 137 -3.66 -11.30 -0.54
N ILE A 138 -4.36 -11.96 0.38
CA ILE A 138 -5.21 -13.11 0.07
C ILE A 138 -6.35 -12.72 -0.88
N ILE A 139 -7.06 -11.62 -0.58
CA ILE A 139 -8.18 -11.15 -1.41
C ILE A 139 -7.73 -10.87 -2.84
N TYR A 140 -6.63 -10.13 -3.02
CA TYR A 140 -6.18 -9.75 -4.35
C TYR A 140 -5.56 -10.91 -5.13
N LYS A 141 -4.91 -11.85 -4.45
CA LYS A 141 -4.48 -13.11 -5.06
C LYS A 141 -5.68 -13.89 -5.61
N GLN A 142 -6.79 -13.97 -4.87
CA GLN A 142 -8.04 -14.61 -5.34
C GLN A 142 -8.71 -13.84 -6.49
N LYS A 143 -8.50 -12.51 -6.58
CA LYS A 143 -8.92 -11.69 -7.72
C LYS A 143 -8.01 -11.83 -8.96
N GLY A 144 -6.96 -12.66 -8.88
CA GLY A 144 -6.03 -12.92 -9.99
C GLY A 144 -4.95 -11.85 -10.15
N PHE A 145 -4.66 -11.07 -9.12
CA PHE A 145 -3.51 -10.15 -9.11
C PHE A 145 -2.22 -10.90 -8.79
N GLN A 146 -1.13 -10.48 -9.44
CA GLN A 146 0.22 -10.87 -9.03
C GLN A 146 0.67 -9.96 -7.88
N ILE A 147 0.97 -10.57 -6.73
CA ILE A 147 1.49 -9.86 -5.56
C ILE A 147 3.02 -9.84 -5.63
N LEU A 148 3.61 -8.65 -5.68
CA LEU A 148 5.03 -8.43 -5.97
C LEU A 148 5.97 -8.63 -4.77
N ASN A 149 5.42 -8.87 -3.58
CA ASN A 149 6.19 -9.00 -2.32
C ASN A 149 6.01 -10.35 -1.62
N LEU A 150 5.57 -11.37 -2.36
CA LEU A 150 5.54 -12.76 -1.91
C LEU A 150 6.77 -13.53 -2.39
#